data_AF-F0GIC3-F1
#
_entry.id   AF-F0GIC3-F1
#
_cell.length_a   1.000
_cell.length_b   1.000
_cell.length_c   1.000
_cell.angle_alpha   90.00
_cell.angle_beta   90.00
_cell.angle_gamma   90.00
#
_symmetry.space_group_name_H-M   'P 1'
#
loop_
_entity.id
_entity.type
_entity.pdbx_description
1 polymer ?
#
loop_
_entity_poly.entity_id
_entity_poly.type
_entity_poly.pdbx_seq_one_letter_code
_entity_poly.pdbx_strand_id
1 'polypeptide(L)'
;MLPLSGLALPALLTGCGGDDDPAATPTPVAAAYTAAAFSTMAAPTLDNPAAMATTTVGSTLSVSFSDGSSRNFKLAYRPFFVTGDQVPDGKGGTILAGGYYDINNQPIIDRSVAGKERQFYSDCPDGSSLLTLKNANVPGVKGNTVFAV
;
A
#
# COMPACT_ATOMS: atom_id res chain seq x y z
N MET A 1 0.16 -0.65 -0.10
CA MET A 1 1.13 -1.69 0.31
C MET A 1 0.37 -2.83 0.95
N LEU A 2 0.33 -3.98 0.28
CA LEU A 2 -0.21 -5.22 0.85
C LEU A 2 0.58 -5.51 2.13
N PRO A 3 -0.04 -5.76 3.29
CA PRO A 3 0.68 -6.08 4.52
C PRO A 3 1.18 -7.53 4.41
N LEU A 4 2.16 -7.77 3.54
CA LEU A 4 2.92 -9.01 3.51
C LEU A 4 4.22 -8.90 4.32
N SER A 5 4.51 -7.74 4.90
CA SER A 5 5.67 -7.45 5.74
C SER A 5 5.25 -7.19 7.19
N GLY A 6 4.77 -8.23 7.86
CA GLY A 6 4.28 -8.12 9.23
C GLY A 6 4.44 -9.39 10.07
N LEU A 7 5.46 -10.22 9.81
CA LEU A 7 5.95 -11.18 10.80
C LEU A 7 7.02 -10.48 11.64
N ALA A 8 6.58 -9.61 12.55
CA ALA A 8 7.41 -9.15 13.65
C ALA A 8 7.51 -10.30 14.67
N LEU A 9 8.63 -11.01 14.64
CA LEU A 9 9.01 -11.90 15.74
C LEU A 9 9.38 -11.01 16.94
N PRO A 10 8.75 -11.15 18.11
CA PRO A 10 9.24 -10.49 19.31
C PRO A 10 10.58 -11.17 19.69
N ALA A 11 11.67 -10.42 19.58
CA ALA A 11 12.92 -10.78 20.23
C ALA A 11 12.75 -10.56 21.73
N LEU A 12 12.27 -11.57 22.45
CA LEU A 12 12.30 -11.59 23.91
C LEU A 12 13.72 -11.96 24.35
N LEU A 13 14.54 -10.92 24.54
CA LEU A 13 15.77 -11.00 25.28
C LEU A 13 15.42 -10.92 26.78
N THR A 14 15.40 -12.06 27.47
CA THR A 14 15.55 -12.08 28.93
C THR A 14 16.67 -13.05 29.28
N GLY A 15 17.71 -12.52 29.91
CA GLY A 15 18.76 -13.32 30.54
C GLY A 15 18.33 -13.77 31.93
N CYS A 16 18.85 -14.90 32.39
CA CYS A 16 19.72 -15.02 33.56
C CYS A 16 20.07 -16.51 33.73
N GLY A 17 21.32 -16.79 34.08
CA GLY A 17 21.86 -18.13 34.27
C GLY A 17 21.22 -18.91 35.42
N GLY A 18 21.33 -20.23 35.29
CA GLY A 18 20.98 -21.23 36.28
C GLY A 18 21.10 -22.61 35.62
N ASP A 19 22.09 -23.38 36.05
CA ASP A 19 22.36 -24.74 35.59
C ASP A 19 21.17 -25.68 35.88
N ASP A 20 20.38 -25.98 34.85
CA ASP A 20 19.45 -27.11 34.75
C ASP A 20 18.88 -27.08 33.32
N ASP A 21 19.51 -27.75 32.36
CA ASP A 21 19.10 -27.75 30.94
C ASP A 21 17.65 -28.26 30.79
N PRO A 22 16.65 -27.40 30.52
CA PRO A 22 15.38 -27.88 30.02
C PRO A 22 15.59 -28.16 28.53
N ALA A 23 15.29 -29.39 28.10
CA ALA A 23 15.33 -29.76 26.69
C ALA A 23 14.74 -28.62 25.83
N ALA A 24 15.57 -28.03 24.95
CA ALA A 24 15.16 -26.93 24.10
C ALA A 24 13.88 -27.35 23.36
N THR A 25 12.75 -26.72 23.71
CA THR A 25 11.49 -26.93 23.00
C THR A 25 11.75 -26.62 21.54
N PRO A 26 11.52 -27.56 20.60
CA PRO A 26 11.79 -27.33 19.19
C PRO A 26 10.97 -26.11 18.74
N THR A 27 11.65 -25.08 18.26
CA THR A 27 11.00 -23.93 17.64
C THR A 27 10.08 -24.46 16.53
N PRO A 28 8.78 -24.13 16.54
CA PRO A 28 7.88 -24.58 15.50
C PRO A 28 8.41 -24.14 14.15
N VAL A 29 8.70 -25.10 13.27
CA VAL A 29 9.08 -24.81 11.89
C VAL A 29 7.89 -24.12 11.24
N ALA A 30 8.05 -22.86 10.85
CA ALA A 30 6.99 -22.13 10.15
C ALA A 30 6.66 -22.86 8.84
N ALA A 31 5.37 -23.17 8.63
CA ALA A 31 4.94 -23.85 7.42
C ALA A 31 5.30 -23.03 6.18
N ALA A 32 5.87 -23.70 5.18
CA ALA A 32 6.34 -23.04 3.97
C ALA A 32 5.16 -22.66 3.07
N TYR A 33 5.25 -21.51 2.39
CA TYR A 33 4.30 -21.12 1.35
C TYR A 33 4.25 -22.17 0.23
N THR A 34 3.05 -22.51 -0.23
CA THR A 34 2.86 -23.43 -1.36
C THR A 34 2.13 -22.80 -2.53
N ALA A 35 1.03 -22.08 -2.28
CA ALA A 35 0.21 -21.50 -3.33
C ALA A 35 -0.57 -20.27 -2.88
N ALA A 36 -0.97 -19.45 -3.84
CA ALA A 36 -1.86 -18.31 -3.65
C ALA A 36 -2.97 -18.34 -4.70
N ALA A 37 -4.21 -18.15 -4.29
CA ALA A 37 -5.37 -18.11 -5.16
C ALA A 37 -6.26 -16.90 -4.86
N PHE A 38 -6.76 -16.27 -5.91
CA PHE A 38 -7.74 -15.19 -5.80
C PHE A 38 -9.15 -15.74 -5.91
N SER A 39 -10.03 -15.32 -5.00
CA SER A 39 -11.46 -15.57 -5.07
C SER A 39 -12.18 -14.27 -5.42
N THR A 40 -13.11 -14.39 -6.36
CA THR A 40 -13.90 -13.28 -6.88
C THR A 40 -14.97 -12.82 -5.88
N MET A 41 -15.62 -11.71 -6.19
CA MET A 41 -16.85 -11.25 -5.55
C MET A 41 -17.97 -11.18 -6.57
N ALA A 42 -19.22 -11.25 -6.10
CA ALA A 42 -20.37 -10.90 -6.94
C ALA A 42 -20.38 -9.39 -7.25
N ALA A 43 -20.81 -9.01 -8.45
CA ALA A 43 -21.04 -7.61 -8.78
C ALA A 43 -22.18 -7.04 -7.90
N PRO A 44 -22.05 -5.81 -7.37
CA PRO A 44 -23.15 -5.16 -6.67
C PRO A 44 -24.39 -5.02 -7.55
N THR A 45 -25.59 -5.18 -6.96
CA THR A 45 -26.88 -5.03 -7.64
C THR A 45 -27.62 -3.78 -7.14
N LEU A 46 -28.76 -3.48 -7.78
CA LEU A 46 -29.64 -2.39 -7.34
C LEU A 46 -30.24 -2.59 -5.94
N ASP A 47 -30.10 -3.78 -5.34
CA ASP A 47 -30.46 -4.03 -3.95
C ASP A 47 -29.46 -3.39 -2.97
N ASN A 48 -28.28 -2.99 -3.44
CA ASN A 48 -27.28 -2.22 -2.69
C ASN A 48 -26.66 -1.11 -3.56
N PRO A 49 -27.41 -0.03 -3.84
CA PRO A 49 -26.95 1.05 -4.71
C PRO A 49 -25.75 1.82 -4.14
N ALA A 50 -25.58 1.83 -2.81
CA ALA A 50 -24.41 2.46 -2.18
C ALA A 50 -23.10 1.76 -2.55
N ALA A 51 -23.10 0.43 -2.66
CA ALA A 51 -21.94 -0.33 -3.13
C ALA A 51 -21.65 -0.10 -4.62
N MET A 52 -22.64 0.26 -5.43
CA MET A 52 -22.42 0.66 -6.84
C MET A 52 -21.78 2.04 -6.97
N ALA A 53 -22.05 2.95 -6.03
CA ALA A 53 -21.56 4.33 -6.07
C ALA A 53 -20.13 4.50 -5.53
N THR A 54 -19.46 3.42 -5.13
CA THR A 54 -18.11 3.46 -4.52
C THR A 54 -17.23 2.33 -5.05
N THR A 55 -15.92 2.43 -4.83
CA THR A 55 -14.99 1.35 -5.14
C THR A 55 -15.14 0.20 -4.13
N THR A 56 -16.10 -0.69 -4.39
CA THR A 56 -16.38 -1.84 -3.52
C THR A 56 -15.41 -3.00 -3.80
N VAL A 57 -14.84 -3.58 -2.75
CA VAL A 57 -13.98 -4.77 -2.83
C VAL A 57 -14.45 -5.83 -1.83
N GLY A 58 -14.87 -6.98 -2.35
CA GLY A 58 -15.24 -8.18 -1.59
C GLY A 58 -14.37 -9.40 -1.91
N SER A 59 -13.46 -9.28 -2.88
CA SER A 59 -12.56 -10.35 -3.30
C SER A 59 -11.55 -10.70 -2.20
N THR A 60 -11.03 -11.93 -2.24
CA THR A 60 -10.12 -12.47 -1.22
C THR A 60 -8.89 -13.12 -1.87
N LEU A 61 -7.75 -13.05 -1.19
CA LEU A 61 -6.54 -13.81 -1.49
C LEU A 61 -6.40 -14.93 -0.45
N SER A 62 -6.36 -16.18 -0.89
CA SER A 62 -6.14 -17.35 -0.05
C SER A 62 -4.72 -17.86 -0.25
N VAL A 63 -3.95 -17.96 0.83
CA VAL A 63 -2.56 -18.44 0.82
C VAL A 63 -2.51 -19.79 1.53
N SER A 64 -2.02 -20.82 0.84
CA SER A 64 -1.86 -22.18 1.36
C SER A 64 -0.42 -22.45 1.77
N PHE A 65 -0.25 -23.33 2.77
CA PHE A 65 1.04 -23.69 3.34
C PHE A 65 1.30 -25.20 3.31
N SER A 66 2.55 -25.60 3.53
CA SER A 66 3.04 -26.97 3.40
C SER A 66 2.49 -27.93 4.46
N ASP A 67 1.97 -27.41 5.57
CA ASP A 67 1.30 -28.16 6.63
C ASP A 67 -0.19 -28.38 6.34
N GLY A 68 -0.68 -27.95 5.17
CA GLY A 68 -2.09 -28.03 4.78
C GLY A 68 -2.95 -26.90 5.33
N SER A 69 -2.39 -25.98 6.14
CA SER A 69 -3.12 -24.80 6.60
C SER A 69 -3.32 -23.77 5.49
N SER A 70 -4.30 -22.88 5.68
CA SER A 70 -4.58 -21.78 4.76
C SER A 70 -4.93 -20.49 5.52
N ARG A 71 -4.57 -19.35 4.94
CA ARG A 71 -4.86 -18.02 5.46
C ARG A 71 -5.54 -17.17 4.39
N ASN A 72 -6.69 -16.62 4.75
CA ASN A 72 -7.47 -15.76 3.86
C ASN A 72 -7.23 -14.29 4.20
N PHE A 73 -6.96 -13.49 3.17
CA PHE A 73 -6.76 -12.05 3.25
C PHE A 73 -7.84 -11.36 2.41
N LYS A 74 -8.69 -10.57 3.07
CA LYS A 74 -9.63 -9.71 2.36
C LYS A 74 -8.83 -8.68 1.56
N LEU A 75 -9.12 -8.57 0.26
CA LEU A 75 -8.55 -7.51 -0.55
C LEU A 75 -9.23 -6.19 -0.21
N ALA A 76 -8.52 -5.10 -0.46
CA ALA A 76 -9.04 -3.76 -0.24
C ALA A 76 -8.48 -2.82 -1.31
N TYR A 77 -9.30 -1.85 -1.68
CA TYR A 77 -8.86 -0.69 -2.44
C TYR A 77 -8.25 0.33 -1.47
N ARG A 78 -7.06 0.83 -1.80
CA ARG A 78 -6.37 1.89 -1.07
C ARG A 78 -5.83 2.88 -2.10
N PRO A 79 -6.38 4.11 -2.17
CA PRO A 79 -5.80 5.16 -3.00
C PRO A 79 -4.34 5.36 -2.62
N PHE A 80 -3.48 5.52 -3.63
CA PHE A 80 -2.11 5.95 -3.41
C PHE A 80 -2.06 7.48 -3.25
N PHE A 81 -2.70 8.19 -4.18
CA PHE A 81 -3.12 9.58 -4.08
C PHE A 81 -4.36 9.77 -4.97
N VAL A 82 -5.11 10.85 -4.76
CA VAL A 82 -6.12 11.34 -5.69
C VAL A 82 -5.61 12.67 -6.26
N THR A 83 -5.84 12.93 -7.54
CA THR A 83 -5.46 14.22 -8.13
C THR A 83 -6.22 15.35 -7.44
N GLY A 84 -5.53 16.47 -7.23
CA GLY A 84 -6.04 17.57 -6.40
C GLY A 84 -5.78 17.42 -4.89
N ASP A 85 -5.31 16.26 -4.42
CA ASP A 85 -4.83 16.15 -3.03
C ASP A 85 -3.46 16.83 -2.86
N GLN A 86 -3.22 17.37 -1.66
CA GLN A 86 -1.88 17.75 -1.23
C GLN A 86 -1.10 16.50 -0.80
N VAL A 87 0.00 16.21 -1.48
CA VAL A 87 0.89 15.08 -1.18
C VAL A 87 2.28 15.57 -0.76
N PRO A 88 3.07 14.80 0.01
CA PRO A 88 4.41 15.21 0.40
C PRO A 88 5.32 15.48 -0.81
N ASP A 89 6.09 16.56 -0.78
CA ASP A 89 7.02 16.93 -1.86
C ASP A 89 8.43 16.30 -1.73
N GLY A 90 8.65 15.52 -0.66
CA GLY A 90 9.95 14.91 -0.34
C GLY A 90 11.00 15.87 0.25
N LYS A 91 10.67 17.15 0.42
CA LYS A 91 11.52 18.22 0.98
C LYS A 91 10.99 18.77 2.31
N GLY A 92 9.96 18.14 2.87
CA GLY A 92 9.29 18.56 4.11
C GLY A 92 8.07 19.46 3.87
N GLY A 93 7.70 19.72 2.62
CA GLY A 93 6.50 20.45 2.22
C GLY A 93 5.44 19.56 1.58
N THR A 94 4.51 20.19 0.87
CA THR A 94 3.48 19.50 0.07
C THR A 94 3.39 20.05 -1.34
N ILE A 95 2.90 19.23 -2.25
CA ILE A 95 2.65 19.53 -3.65
C ILE A 95 1.25 19.05 -4.04
N LEU A 96 0.61 19.74 -4.99
CA LEU A 96 -0.71 19.34 -5.50
C LEU A 96 -0.56 18.18 -6.49
N ALA A 97 -1.20 17.04 -6.22
CA ALA A 97 -1.17 15.88 -7.11
C ALA A 97 -1.79 16.22 -8.48
N GLY A 98 -1.02 16.05 -9.54
CA GLY A 98 -1.41 16.41 -10.90
C GLY A 98 -1.39 17.92 -11.20
N GLY A 99 -0.87 18.75 -10.28
CA GLY A 99 -0.80 20.20 -10.44
C GLY A 99 0.10 20.65 -11.59
N TYR A 100 -0.33 21.67 -12.32
CA TYR A 100 0.44 22.25 -13.42
C TYR A 100 1.33 23.40 -12.96
N TYR A 101 2.51 23.47 -13.57
CA TYR A 101 3.55 24.46 -13.31
C TYR A 101 3.99 25.12 -14.61
N ASP A 102 4.34 26.40 -14.52
CA ASP A 102 4.95 27.12 -15.63
C ASP A 102 6.45 26.81 -15.77
N ILE A 103 7.10 27.45 -16.75
CA ILE A 103 8.54 27.27 -17.02
C ILE A 103 9.45 27.71 -15.87
N ASN A 104 8.95 28.55 -14.96
CA ASN A 104 9.68 29.02 -13.78
C ASN A 104 9.34 28.19 -12.53
N ASN A 105 8.69 27.04 -12.73
CA ASN A 105 8.26 26.14 -11.67
C ASN A 105 7.29 26.81 -10.67
N GLN A 106 6.45 27.74 -11.15
CA GLN A 106 5.37 28.35 -10.37
C GLN A 106 4.02 27.68 -10.70
N PRO A 107 3.13 27.48 -9.72
CA PRO A 107 1.78 26.94 -9.96
C PRO A 107 1.00 27.76 -10.99
N ILE A 108 0.38 27.10 -11.97
CA ILE A 108 -0.55 27.77 -12.87
C ILE A 108 -1.91 27.89 -12.18
N ILE A 109 -2.39 29.12 -11.97
CA ILE A 109 -3.60 29.41 -11.18
C ILE A 109 -4.79 29.72 -12.10
N ASP A 110 -5.89 29.01 -11.88
CA ASP A 110 -7.24 29.35 -12.34
C ASP A 110 -7.75 30.56 -11.56
N ARG A 111 -7.93 31.68 -12.27
CA ARG A 111 -8.46 32.94 -11.73
C ARG A 111 -9.82 33.31 -12.34
N SER A 112 -10.48 32.35 -12.99
CA SER A 112 -11.74 32.60 -13.71
C SER A 112 -12.89 33.02 -12.79
N VAL A 113 -12.83 32.62 -11.50
CA VAL A 113 -13.80 32.99 -10.47
C VAL A 113 -13.10 33.76 -9.36
N ALA A 114 -13.42 35.04 -9.22
CA ALA A 114 -12.85 35.90 -8.19
C ALA A 114 -13.12 35.34 -6.77
N GLY A 115 -12.07 35.27 -5.95
CA GLY A 115 -12.13 34.74 -4.58
C GLY A 115 -12.21 33.21 -4.49
N LYS A 116 -12.06 32.50 -5.62
CA LYS A 116 -11.98 31.03 -5.69
C LYS A 116 -10.78 30.59 -6.52
N GLU A 117 -9.70 31.34 -6.44
CA GLU A 117 -8.46 31.03 -7.15
C GLU A 117 -7.91 29.68 -6.68
N ARG A 118 -7.53 28.83 -7.63
CA ARG A 118 -6.98 27.49 -7.36
C ARG A 118 -5.95 27.11 -8.41
N GLN A 119 -5.01 26.26 -8.07
CA GLN A 119 -4.08 25.72 -9.06
C GLN A 119 -4.84 24.77 -10.01
N PHE A 120 -4.51 24.82 -11.30
CA PHE A 120 -4.98 23.81 -12.25
C PHE A 120 -4.29 22.47 -11.97
N TYR A 121 -5.05 21.38 -12.04
CA TYR A 121 -4.51 20.03 -11.96
C TYR A 121 -5.24 19.11 -12.94
N SER A 122 -4.58 18.01 -13.33
CA SER A 122 -5.22 16.97 -14.15
C SER A 122 -6.24 16.19 -13.32
N ASP A 123 -7.47 16.06 -13.82
CA ASP A 123 -8.50 15.18 -13.22
C ASP A 123 -8.41 13.73 -13.75
N CYS A 124 -7.56 13.48 -14.74
CA CYS A 124 -7.45 12.18 -15.39
C CYS A 124 -5.99 11.70 -15.39
N PRO A 125 -5.48 11.18 -14.27
CA PRO A 125 -4.29 10.35 -14.32
C PRO A 125 -4.64 9.07 -15.07
N ASP A 126 -4.16 8.95 -16.32
CA ASP A 126 -4.37 7.77 -17.17
C ASP A 126 -3.22 6.78 -16.97
N GLY A 127 -2.32 6.65 -17.95
CA GLY A 127 -1.16 5.78 -17.86
C GLY A 127 -0.16 6.25 -16.81
N SER A 128 0.20 5.35 -15.89
CA SER A 128 1.30 5.54 -14.93
C SER A 128 2.32 4.41 -15.09
N SER A 129 3.58 4.69 -14.78
CA SER A 129 4.64 3.68 -14.80
C SER A 129 5.20 3.42 -13.41
N LEU A 130 5.71 2.21 -13.19
CA LEU A 130 6.49 1.87 -12.00
C LEU A 130 7.93 1.63 -12.43
N LEU A 131 8.85 2.45 -11.91
CA LEU A 131 10.27 2.35 -12.20
C LEU A 131 11.01 1.68 -11.06
N THR A 132 11.90 0.74 -11.40
CA THR A 132 12.89 0.21 -10.46
C THR A 132 14.18 0.99 -10.64
N LEU A 133 14.69 1.56 -9.56
CA LEU A 133 16.00 2.22 -9.55
C LEU A 133 17.03 1.29 -8.90
N LYS A 134 18.21 1.16 -9.53
CA LYS A 134 19.30 0.36 -8.98
C LYS A 134 19.76 0.96 -7.65
N ASN A 135 19.93 0.11 -6.64
CA ASN A 135 20.41 0.49 -5.31
C ASN A 135 19.54 1.58 -4.61
N ALA A 136 18.24 1.63 -4.90
CA ALA A 136 17.33 2.52 -4.21
C ALA A 136 17.33 2.26 -2.69
N ASN A 137 17.52 3.32 -1.90
CA ASN A 137 17.44 3.28 -0.44
C ASN A 137 16.47 4.37 0.03
N VAL A 138 15.28 3.96 0.45
CA VAL A 138 14.24 4.86 0.97
C VAL A 138 14.01 4.50 2.45
N PRO A 139 14.18 5.44 3.39
CA PRO A 139 13.98 5.18 4.81
C PRO A 139 12.62 4.53 5.10
N GLY A 140 12.63 3.44 5.87
CA GLY A 140 11.43 2.71 6.27
C GLY A 140 10.83 1.77 5.20
N VAL A 141 11.32 1.81 3.95
CA VAL A 141 10.89 0.90 2.89
C VAL A 141 11.76 -0.35 2.90
N LYS A 142 11.14 -1.52 2.79
CA LYS A 142 11.81 -2.84 2.77
C LYS A 142 11.49 -3.57 1.47
N GLY A 143 12.41 -4.41 1.01
CA GLY A 143 12.23 -5.24 -0.18
C GLY A 143 12.52 -4.49 -1.49
N ASN A 144 11.88 -4.92 -2.58
CA ASN A 144 12.09 -4.36 -3.91
C ASN A 144 11.30 -3.05 -4.05
N THR A 145 12.02 -1.94 -3.99
CA THR A 145 11.41 -0.60 -4.10
C THR A 145 11.10 -0.27 -5.56
N VAL A 146 9.88 0.23 -5.80
CA VAL A 146 9.46 0.80 -7.08
C VAL A 146 8.92 2.21 -6.86
N PHE A 147 9.08 3.06 -7.85
CA PHE A 147 8.67 4.46 -7.83
C PHE A 147 7.58 4.67 -8.88
N ALA A 148 6.45 5.22 -8.45
CA ALA A 148 5.40 5.67 -9.38
C ALA A 148 5.83 6.97 -10.06
N VAL A 149 5.69 7.01 -11.38
CA VAL A 149 5.97 8.17 -12.23
C VAL A 149 4.88 8.36 -13.28
#